data_AF-A0AAD9E0R4-F1
#
_entry.id   AF-A0AAD9E0R4-F1
#
_cell.length_a   1.000
_cell.length_b   1.000
_cell.length_c   1.000
_cell.angle_alpha   90.00
_cell.angle_beta   90.00
_cell.angle_gamma   90.00
#
_symmetry.space_group_name_H-M   'P 1'
#
loop_
_entity.id
_entity.type
_entity.pdbx_description
1 polymer ?
#
loop_
_entity_poly.entity_id
_entity_poly.type
_entity_poly.pdbx_seq_one_letter_code
_entity_poly.pdbx_strand_id
1 'polypeptide(L)'
;MASRSDTANPNLGLSWSRHTNSLAKKSRQRLYHLRRLRDFRLPSKVLRNFYTCTIESILTGNITVWFGNSTKQDRQALQRVVHSAECITHTELPDLQTIYYKRCQTKARRIVKDPTHPNNRLFTQLRSGRRFRSLKTKTERLKRSFFPQAIRALNQGN
;
A
#
# COMPACT_ATOMS: atom_id res chain seq x y z
N MET A 1 -7.25 -30.26 -33.18
CA MET A 1 -6.36 -30.07 -32.01
C MET A 1 -5.92 -28.61 -31.98
N ALA A 2 -6.49 -27.80 -31.09
CA ALA A 2 -6.15 -26.38 -31.00
C ALA A 2 -4.84 -26.21 -30.24
N SER A 3 -3.80 -25.78 -30.95
CA SER A 3 -2.54 -25.31 -30.39
C SER A 3 -2.81 -24.10 -29.49
N ARG A 4 -2.68 -24.29 -28.17
CA ARG A 4 -2.62 -23.19 -27.21
C ARG A 4 -1.25 -22.53 -27.37
N SER A 5 -1.24 -21.40 -28.05
CA SER A 5 -0.14 -20.46 -28.04
C SER A 5 0.07 -19.92 -26.62
N ASP A 6 1.25 -20.19 -26.07
CA ASP A 6 1.76 -19.53 -24.88
C ASP A 6 1.86 -18.03 -25.13
N THR A 7 0.90 -17.28 -24.59
CA THR A 7 1.00 -15.82 -24.50
C THR A 7 1.96 -15.48 -23.37
N ALA A 8 3.25 -15.41 -23.70
CA ALA A 8 4.27 -14.85 -22.81
C ALA A 8 3.86 -13.41 -22.43
N ASN A 9 3.42 -13.22 -21.18
CA ASN A 9 3.11 -11.92 -20.62
C ASN A 9 4.39 -11.07 -20.54
N PRO A 10 4.53 -9.95 -21.27
CA PRO A 10 5.79 -9.24 -21.43
C PRO A 10 6.23 -8.39 -20.20
N ASN A 11 5.72 -8.70 -19.00
CA ASN A 11 5.98 -7.93 -17.77
C ASN A 11 6.83 -8.68 -16.72
N LEU A 12 7.47 -9.80 -17.06
CA LEU A 12 8.09 -10.69 -16.05
C LEU A 12 9.30 -10.11 -15.29
N GLY A 13 9.95 -9.04 -15.75
CA GLY A 13 11.24 -8.60 -15.19
C GLY A 13 11.19 -7.58 -14.04
N LEU A 14 10.07 -6.88 -13.82
CA LEU A 14 10.03 -5.70 -12.93
C LEU A 14 8.85 -5.72 -11.95
N SER A 15 8.50 -6.90 -11.46
CA SER A 15 7.46 -7.06 -10.44
C SER A 15 7.98 -6.80 -9.02
N TRP A 16 7.16 -6.17 -8.18
CA TRP A 16 7.41 -6.09 -6.73
C TRP A 16 7.18 -7.43 -6.00
N SER A 17 6.86 -8.52 -6.71
CA SER A 17 6.54 -9.84 -6.14
C SER A 17 7.62 -10.39 -5.20
N ARG A 18 8.91 -10.21 -5.50
CA ARG A 18 9.98 -10.67 -4.58
C ARG A 18 9.91 -9.94 -3.24
N HIS A 19 9.68 -8.63 -3.29
CA HIS A 19 9.54 -7.78 -2.11
C HIS A 19 8.28 -8.13 -1.32
N THR A 20 7.11 -8.19 -1.96
CA THR A 20 5.82 -8.51 -1.32
C THR A 20 5.83 -9.92 -0.72
N ASN A 21 6.43 -10.91 -1.40
CA ASN A 21 6.60 -12.25 -0.85
C ASN A 21 7.47 -12.25 0.42
N SER A 22 8.55 -11.46 0.44
CA SER A 22 9.38 -11.29 1.64
C SER A 22 8.59 -10.65 2.80
N LEU A 23 7.83 -9.59 2.52
CA LEU A 23 6.96 -8.94 3.51
C LEU A 23 5.92 -9.93 4.06
N ALA A 24 5.29 -10.71 3.20
CA ALA A 24 4.29 -11.70 3.59
C ALA A 24 4.89 -12.78 4.49
N LYS A 25 6.09 -13.30 4.16
CA LYS A 25 6.80 -14.28 5.00
C LYS A 25 7.11 -13.71 6.38
N LYS A 26 7.71 -12.52 6.45
CA LYS A 26 8.02 -11.85 7.73
C LYS A 26 6.76 -11.60 8.57
N SER A 27 5.70 -11.12 7.94
CA SER A 27 4.45 -10.80 8.63
C SER A 27 3.74 -12.05 9.15
N ARG A 28 3.82 -13.18 8.42
CA ARG A 28 3.32 -14.49 8.91
C ARG A 28 4.06 -14.98 10.14
N GLN A 29 5.38 -14.78 10.21
CA GLN A 29 6.14 -15.08 11.43
C GLN A 29 5.65 -14.24 12.62
N ARG A 30 5.31 -12.96 12.40
CA ARG A 30 4.75 -12.11 13.46
C ARG A 30 3.32 -12.48 13.86
N LEU A 31 2.51 -12.99 12.92
CA LEU A 31 1.19 -13.56 13.24
C LEU A 31 1.28 -14.73 14.22
N TYR A 32 2.32 -15.57 14.14
CA TYR A 32 2.50 -16.64 15.12
C TYR A 32 2.61 -16.08 16.55
N HIS A 33 3.41 -15.03 16.76
CA HIS A 33 3.51 -14.38 18.06
C HIS A 33 2.19 -13.73 18.48
N LEU A 34 1.46 -13.11 17.55
CA LEU A 34 0.14 -12.54 17.85
C LEU A 34 -0.86 -13.61 18.32
N ARG A 35 -0.83 -14.82 17.74
CA ARG A 35 -1.64 -15.96 18.20
C ARG A 35 -1.24 -16.37 19.62
N ARG A 36 0.05 -16.51 19.89
CA ARG A 36 0.55 -16.84 21.23
C ARG A 36 0.12 -15.82 22.28
N LEU A 37 0.16 -14.53 21.94
CA LEU A 37 -0.33 -13.46 22.82
C LEU A 37 -1.84 -13.55 23.08
N ARG A 38 -2.62 -14.03 22.10
CA ARG A 38 -4.06 -14.28 22.29
C ARG A 38 -4.31 -15.44 23.25
N ASP A 39 -3.48 -16.48 23.23
CA ASP A 39 -3.59 -17.63 24.15
C ASP A 39 -3.48 -17.18 25.63
N PHE A 40 -2.67 -16.15 25.91
CA PHE A 40 -2.56 -15.53 27.23
C PHE A 40 -3.74 -14.62 27.60
N ARG A 41 -4.84 -14.63 26.82
CA ARG A 41 -6.08 -13.88 27.09
C ARG A 41 -5.87 -12.37 27.24
N LEU A 42 -4.88 -11.80 26.55
CA LEU A 42 -4.64 -10.36 26.58
C LEU A 42 -5.83 -9.57 26.00
N PRO A 43 -6.09 -8.34 26.50
CA PRO A 43 -7.16 -7.50 25.97
C PRO A 43 -6.97 -7.19 24.49
N SER A 44 -8.07 -7.14 23.72
CA SER A 44 -8.04 -6.87 22.27
C SER A 44 -7.31 -5.57 21.91
N LYS A 45 -7.36 -4.55 22.78
CA LYS A 45 -6.61 -3.29 22.61
C LYS A 45 -5.09 -3.52 22.56
N VAL A 46 -4.56 -4.40 23.42
CA VAL A 46 -3.13 -4.75 23.46
C VAL A 46 -2.74 -5.52 22.21
N LEU A 47 -3.57 -6.47 21.79
CA LEU A 47 -3.36 -7.26 20.57
C LEU A 47 -3.39 -6.39 19.30
N ARG A 48 -4.33 -5.43 19.24
CA ARG A 48 -4.40 -4.43 18.16
C ARG A 48 -3.13 -3.57 18.12
N ASN A 49 -2.67 -3.07 19.26
CA ASN A 49 -1.43 -2.31 19.33
C ASN A 49 -0.23 -3.14 18.87
N PHE A 50 -0.15 -4.41 19.29
CA PHE A 50 0.88 -5.32 18.82
C PHE A 50 0.85 -5.48 17.29
N TYR A 51 -0.33 -5.67 16.70
CA TYR A 51 -0.50 -5.72 15.25
C TYR A 51 0.02 -4.44 14.57
N THR A 52 -0.43 -3.26 15.02
CA THR A 52 -0.03 -1.98 14.41
C THR A 52 1.47 -1.76 14.49
N CYS A 53 2.09 -2.06 15.64
CA CYS A 53 3.52 -1.83 15.84
C CYS A 53 4.42 -2.84 15.11
N THR A 54 3.99 -4.10 14.94
CA THR A 54 4.89 -5.17 14.47
C THR A 54 4.54 -5.75 13.11
N ILE A 55 3.25 -5.86 12.77
CA ILE A 55 2.79 -6.46 11.52
C ILE A 55 2.48 -5.36 10.51
N GLU A 56 1.65 -4.38 10.88
CA GLU A 56 1.29 -3.27 10.00
C GLU A 56 2.53 -2.47 9.60
N SER A 57 3.46 -2.22 10.52
CA SER A 57 4.72 -1.53 10.24
C SER A 57 5.56 -2.23 9.16
N ILE A 58 5.63 -3.56 9.17
CA ILE A 58 6.30 -4.36 8.14
C ILE A 58 5.53 -4.27 6.83
N LEU A 59 4.20 -4.50 6.86
CA LEU A 59 3.36 -4.52 5.66
C LEU A 59 3.30 -3.16 4.96
N THR A 60 3.42 -2.07 5.70
CA THR A 60 3.21 -0.71 5.21
C THR A 60 4.49 0.11 5.07
N GLY A 61 5.64 -0.51 5.35
CA GLY A 61 6.97 0.07 5.16
C GLY A 61 7.17 0.57 3.74
N ASN A 62 7.38 1.88 3.57
CA ASN A 62 7.52 2.55 2.27
C ASN A 62 6.41 2.19 1.26
N ILE A 63 5.19 1.89 1.73
CA ILE A 63 4.07 1.41 0.89
C ILE A 63 3.77 2.31 -0.32
N THR A 64 4.02 3.61 -0.20
CA THR A 64 3.83 4.59 -1.27
C THR A 64 4.70 4.34 -2.51
N VAL A 65 5.81 3.59 -2.37
CA VAL A 65 6.78 3.35 -3.43
C VAL A 65 6.38 2.16 -4.31
N TRP A 66 5.93 1.07 -3.68
CA TRP A 66 5.78 -0.23 -4.35
C TRP A 66 4.32 -0.65 -4.54
N PHE A 67 3.39 -0.24 -3.67
CA PHE A 67 2.05 -0.82 -3.63
C PHE A 67 1.23 -0.57 -4.90
N GLY A 68 1.28 0.64 -5.46
CA GLY A 68 0.61 0.96 -6.72
C GLY A 68 1.10 0.11 -7.90
N ASN A 69 2.38 -0.28 -7.89
CA ASN A 69 3.00 -1.09 -8.94
C ASN A 69 2.95 -2.61 -8.68
N SER A 70 2.43 -3.03 -7.53
CA SER A 70 2.27 -4.46 -7.21
C SER A 70 1.11 -5.10 -7.99
N THR A 71 1.15 -6.41 -8.15
CA THR A 71 0.06 -7.16 -8.81
C THR A 71 -1.16 -7.29 -7.89
N LYS A 72 -2.32 -7.65 -8.45
CA LYS A 72 -3.53 -7.92 -7.64
C LYS A 72 -3.29 -9.09 -6.69
N GLN A 73 -2.58 -10.10 -7.17
CA GLN A 73 -2.21 -11.31 -6.44
C GLN A 73 -1.31 -10.96 -5.23
N ASP A 74 -0.31 -10.11 -5.44
CA ASP A 74 0.56 -9.62 -4.36
C ASP A 74 -0.25 -8.90 -3.28
N ARG A 75 -1.13 -7.96 -3.68
CA ARG A 75 -1.99 -7.21 -2.75
C ARG A 75 -2.90 -8.14 -1.95
N GLN A 76 -3.52 -9.12 -2.61
CA GLN A 76 -4.37 -10.11 -1.95
C GLN A 76 -3.56 -10.98 -0.96
N ALA A 77 -2.32 -11.36 -1.31
CA ALA A 77 -1.48 -12.15 -0.43
C ALA A 77 -1.13 -11.41 0.88
N LEU A 78 -0.88 -10.11 0.80
CA LEU A 78 -0.66 -9.27 1.97
C LEU A 78 -1.96 -9.01 2.74
N GLN A 79 -3.07 -8.79 2.04
CA GLN A 79 -4.38 -8.56 2.67
C GLN A 79 -4.85 -9.79 3.47
N ARG A 80 -4.52 -11.02 3.04
CA ARG A 80 -4.77 -12.24 3.84
C ARG A 80 -4.08 -12.25 5.21
N VAL A 81 -2.92 -11.60 5.32
CA VAL A 81 -2.22 -11.43 6.61
C VAL A 81 -3.03 -10.52 7.53
N VAL A 82 -3.56 -9.42 6.99
CA VAL A 82 -4.45 -8.50 7.73
C VAL A 82 -5.69 -9.24 8.21
N HIS A 83 -6.38 -9.99 7.33
CA HIS A 83 -7.57 -10.76 7.70
C HIS A 83 -7.28 -11.80 8.79
N SER A 84 -6.11 -12.46 8.70
CA SER A 84 -5.69 -13.39 9.75
C SER A 84 -5.51 -12.68 11.10
N ALA A 85 -5.00 -11.45 11.12
CA ALA A 85 -4.88 -10.65 12.33
C ALA A 85 -6.25 -10.18 12.86
N GLU A 86 -7.19 -9.82 11.98
CA GLU A 86 -8.58 -9.49 12.36
C GLU A 86 -9.23 -10.66 13.08
N CYS A 87 -9.11 -11.88 12.54
CA CYS A 87 -9.65 -13.09 13.18
C CYS A 87 -9.04 -13.35 14.57
N ILE A 88 -7.75 -13.07 14.77
CA ILE A 88 -7.07 -13.30 16.06
C ILE A 88 -7.43 -12.21 17.08
N THR A 89 -7.50 -10.96 16.64
CA THR A 89 -7.75 -9.80 17.52
C THR A 89 -9.24 -9.58 17.81
N HIS A 90 -10.12 -10.12 16.96
CA HIS A 90 -11.55 -9.83 16.91
C HIS A 90 -11.85 -8.34 16.82
N THR A 91 -11.04 -7.61 16.04
CA THR A 91 -11.23 -6.18 15.77
C THR A 91 -11.06 -5.92 14.29
N GLU A 92 -11.83 -4.98 13.76
CA GLU A 92 -11.68 -4.53 12.38
C GLU A 92 -10.35 -3.80 12.20
N LEU A 93 -9.58 -4.19 11.19
CA LEU A 93 -8.31 -3.60 10.84
C LEU A 93 -8.43 -2.88 9.48
N PRO A 94 -7.75 -1.75 9.30
CA PRO A 94 -7.81 -1.03 8.04
C PRO A 94 -7.21 -1.89 6.91
N ASP A 95 -7.88 -1.90 5.76
CA ASP A 95 -7.37 -2.58 4.58
C ASP A 95 -6.12 -1.88 4.02
N LEU A 96 -5.27 -2.64 3.33
CA LEU A 96 -4.00 -2.12 2.83
C LEU A 96 -4.19 -1.01 1.77
N GLN A 97 -5.29 -1.03 1.02
CA GLN A 97 -5.59 -0.01 0.02
C GLN A 97 -5.92 1.32 0.69
N THR A 98 -6.71 1.31 1.75
CA THR A 98 -7.04 2.47 2.58
C THR A 98 -5.79 3.04 3.24
N ILE A 99 -4.94 2.18 3.82
CA ILE A 99 -3.67 2.64 4.40
C ILE A 99 -2.80 3.29 3.31
N TYR A 100 -2.67 2.65 2.15
CA TYR A 100 -1.90 3.19 1.02
C TYR A 100 -2.41 4.57 0.60
N TYR A 101 -3.72 4.75 0.39
CA TYR A 101 -4.28 6.04 0.01
C TYR A 101 -4.06 7.10 1.09
N LYS A 102 -4.31 6.77 2.37
CA LYS A 102 -4.07 7.69 3.49
C LYS A 102 -2.60 8.12 3.58
N ARG A 103 -1.66 7.20 3.38
CA ARG A 103 -0.21 7.49 3.35
C ARG A 103 0.16 8.36 2.14
N CYS A 104 -0.38 8.06 0.96
CA CYS A 104 -0.18 8.86 -0.24
C CYS A 104 -0.66 10.29 -0.06
N GLN A 105 -1.89 10.49 0.43
CA GLN A 105 -2.43 11.82 0.71
C GLN A 105 -1.60 12.57 1.76
N THR A 106 -1.26 11.92 2.88
CA THR A 106 -0.49 12.55 3.95
C THR A 106 0.88 13.01 3.45
N LYS A 107 1.58 12.16 2.69
CA LYS A 107 2.88 12.49 2.11
C LYS A 107 2.77 13.60 1.07
N ALA A 108 1.76 13.55 0.21
CA ALA A 108 1.51 14.57 -0.80
C ALA A 108 1.21 15.94 -0.17
N ARG A 109 0.36 16.00 0.86
CA ARG A 109 0.07 17.23 1.61
C ARG A 109 1.33 17.82 2.24
N ARG A 110 2.24 16.98 2.76
CA ARG A 110 3.54 17.46 3.28
C ARG A 110 4.40 18.08 2.18
N ILE A 111 4.50 17.43 1.02
CA ILE A 111 5.26 17.97 -0.13
C ILE A 111 4.66 19.30 -0.61
N VAL A 112 3.33 19.38 -0.73
CA VAL A 112 2.63 20.60 -1.15
C VAL A 112 2.89 21.76 -0.20
N LYS A 113 2.88 21.48 1.11
CA LYS A 113 3.12 22.49 2.17
C LYS A 113 4.57 22.97 2.26
N ASP A 114 5.52 22.24 1.68
CA ASP A 114 6.94 22.56 1.71
C ASP A 114 7.40 23.09 0.33
N PRO A 115 7.57 24.42 0.18
CA PRO A 115 8.04 25.02 -1.07
C PRO A 115 9.48 24.62 -1.44
N THR A 116 10.30 24.25 -0.45
CA THR A 116 11.71 23.88 -0.67
C THR A 116 11.87 22.46 -1.21
N HIS A 117 10.81 21.65 -1.14
CA HIS A 117 10.86 20.29 -1.61
C HIS A 117 11.10 20.23 -3.14
N PRO A 118 12.09 19.46 -3.63
CA PRO A 118 12.50 19.46 -5.05
C PRO A 118 11.37 19.07 -6.03
N ASN A 119 10.40 18.29 -5.54
CA ASN A 119 9.24 17.86 -6.33
C ASN A 119 7.94 18.61 -5.98
N ASN A 120 7.99 19.71 -5.22
CA ASN A 120 6.81 20.53 -4.93
C ASN A 120 6.11 20.98 -6.22
N ARG A 121 6.90 21.37 -7.24
CA ARG A 121 6.45 21.78 -8.57
C ARG A 121 5.56 20.76 -9.30
N LEU A 122 5.63 19.47 -8.95
CA LEU A 122 4.76 18.44 -9.54
C LEU A 122 3.30 18.56 -9.07
N PHE A 123 3.05 19.26 -7.97
CA PHE A 123 1.73 19.47 -7.39
C PHE A 123 1.20 20.87 -7.73
N THR A 124 1.02 21.15 -9.02
CA THR A 124 0.44 22.42 -9.47
C THR A 124 -1.07 22.40 -9.34
N GLN A 125 -1.67 23.38 -8.65
CA GLN A 125 -3.12 23.55 -8.60
C GLN A 125 -3.67 24.15 -9.91
N LEU A 126 -4.91 23.80 -10.25
CA LEU A 126 -5.66 24.47 -11.32
C LEU A 126 -6.17 25.83 -10.83
N ARG A 127 -6.57 26.71 -11.77
CA ARG A 127 -7.07 28.06 -11.46
C ARG A 127 -8.21 28.08 -10.42
N SER A 128 -9.01 27.01 -10.36
CA SER A 128 -10.09 26.88 -9.38
C SER A 128 -9.61 26.64 -7.94
N GLY A 129 -8.32 26.33 -7.72
CA GLY A 129 -7.76 25.97 -6.40
C GLY A 129 -8.22 24.63 -5.83
N ARG A 130 -9.28 24.02 -6.40
CA ARG A 130 -9.92 22.80 -5.88
C ARG A 130 -9.19 21.50 -6.26
N ARG A 131 -8.48 21.49 -7.38
CA ARG A 131 -7.85 20.27 -7.94
C ARG A 131 -6.41 20.53 -8.37
N PHE A 132 -5.59 19.50 -8.25
CA PHE A 132 -4.23 19.47 -8.78
C PHE A 132 -4.23 18.99 -10.23
N ARG A 133 -3.30 19.53 -11.01
CA ARG A 133 -3.05 19.14 -12.40
C ARG A 133 -2.55 17.70 -12.47
N SER A 134 -3.27 16.85 -13.19
CA SER A 134 -2.83 15.48 -13.46
C SER A 134 -1.52 15.45 -14.24
N LEU A 135 -0.60 14.57 -13.84
CA LEU A 135 0.65 14.34 -14.58
C LEU A 135 0.37 13.53 -15.86
N LYS A 136 0.97 13.95 -16.97
CA LYS A 136 0.97 13.17 -18.21
C LYS A 136 1.87 11.95 -18.03
N THR A 137 1.34 10.75 -18.27
CA THR A 137 2.08 9.49 -18.11
C THR A 137 1.98 8.66 -19.37
N LYS A 138 3.12 8.24 -19.94
CA LYS A 138 3.18 7.39 -21.13
C LYS A 138 3.16 5.88 -20.81
N THR A 139 3.47 5.51 -19.57
CA THR A 139 3.57 4.11 -19.14
C THR A 139 2.67 3.84 -17.95
N GLU A 140 2.11 2.63 -17.88
CA GLU A 140 1.27 2.21 -16.74
C GLU A 140 2.09 2.19 -15.44
N ARG A 141 3.38 1.84 -15.53
CA ARG A 141 4.31 1.90 -14.39
C ARG A 141 4.43 3.30 -13.80
N LEU A 142 4.64 4.32 -14.64
CA LEU A 142 4.68 5.70 -14.15
C LEU A 142 3.31 6.10 -13.60
N LYS A 143 2.22 5.76 -14.30
CA LYS A 143 0.84 6.01 -13.87
C LYS A 143 0.53 5.44 -12.48
N ARG A 144 1.13 4.30 -12.13
CA ARG A 144 0.98 3.59 -10.85
C ARG A 144 2.00 4.00 -9.78
N SER A 145 2.97 4.83 -10.11
CA SER A 145 3.95 5.37 -9.16
C SER A 145 3.33 6.41 -8.20
N PHE A 146 4.10 6.79 -7.18
CA PHE A 146 3.66 7.69 -6.12
C PHE A 146 3.03 9.00 -6.62
N PHE A 147 3.71 9.79 -7.45
CA PHE A 147 3.25 11.16 -7.76
C PHE A 147 1.89 11.20 -8.50
N PRO A 148 1.68 10.44 -9.59
CA PRO A 148 0.37 10.43 -10.25
C PRO A 148 -0.75 9.88 -9.35
N GLN A 149 -0.44 8.87 -8.52
CA GLN A 149 -1.41 8.31 -7.58
C GLN A 149 -1.74 9.27 -6.43
N ALA A 150 -0.75 9.99 -5.91
CA ALA A 150 -0.91 11.02 -4.90
C ALA A 150 -1.80 12.17 -5.38
N ILE A 151 -1.58 12.66 -6.60
CA ILE A 151 -2.42 13.71 -7.20
C ILE A 151 -3.86 13.23 -7.37
N ARG A 152 -4.07 12.01 -7.87
CA ARG A 152 -5.41 11.41 -7.95
C ARG A 152 -6.06 11.30 -6.58
N ALA A 153 -5.33 10.84 -5.57
CA ALA A 153 -5.83 10.68 -4.22
C ALA A 153 -6.19 12.01 -3.55
N LEU A 154 -5.48 13.11 -3.86
CA LEU A 154 -5.83 14.46 -3.42
C LEU A 154 -7.07 14.99 -4.15
N ASN A 155 -7.22 14.70 -5.44
CA ASN A 155 -8.36 15.14 -6.23
C ASN A 155 -9.66 14.39 -5.92
N GLN A 156 -9.59 13.23 -5.26
CA GLN A 156 -10.75 12.44 -4.82
C GLN A 156 -11.26 12.81 -3.43
N GLY A 157 -10.43 13.44 -2.59
CA GLY A 157 -10.75 13.76 -1.20
C GLY A 157 -10.98 15.26 -0.95
N ASN A 158 -11.41 15.99 -1.98
CA ASN A 158 -11.66 17.43 -1.98
C ASN A 158 -13.02 17.72 -2.60
#